data_AF-A0A4D7DRX0-F1
#
_entry.id   AF-A0A4D7DRX0-F1
#
_cell.length_a   1.000
_cell.length_b   1.000
_cell.length_c   1.000
_cell.angle_alpha   90.00
_cell.angle_beta   90.00
_cell.angle_gamma   90.00
#
_symmetry.space_group_name_H-M   'P 1'
#
loop_
_entity.id
_entity.type
_entity.pdbx_description
1 polymer ?
#
loop_
_entity_poly.entity_id
_entity_poly.type
_entity_poly.pdbx_seq_one_letter_code
_entity_poly.pdbx_strand_id
1 'polypeptide(L)' 'MTIQAHIASLEKKHGALEEELESILASPSSDDHEIAELKRRKLRLKDELQRLKSTTRH' A
#
# COMPACT_ATOMS: atom_id res chain seq x y z
N MET A 1 -16.44 -2.34 14.86
CA MET A 1 -15.13 -1.93 14.32
C MET A 1 -15.35 -0.66 13.51
N THR A 2 -14.61 0.41 13.80
CA THR A 2 -14.79 1.74 13.18
C THR A 2 -14.00 1.83 11.86
N ILE A 3 -14.51 2.62 10.90
CA ILE A 3 -13.86 2.86 9.60
C ILE A 3 -12.42 3.40 9.79
N GLN A 4 -12.17 4.17 10.85
CA GLN A 4 -10.83 4.62 11.25
C GLN A 4 -9.85 3.47 11.51
N ALA A 5 -10.28 2.38 12.16
CA ALA A 5 -9.41 1.23 12.42
C ALA A 5 -9.03 0.49 11.12
N HIS A 6 -9.94 0.45 10.15
CA HIS A 6 -9.68 -0.12 8.83
C HIS A 6 -8.69 0.75 8.04
N ILE A 7 -8.87 2.07 8.04
CA ILE A 7 -7.94 3.04 7.44
C ILE A 7 -6.54 2.90 8.05
N ALA A 8 -6.41 2.87 9.37
CA ALA A 8 -5.12 2.71 10.04
C ALA A 8 -4.43 1.39 9.69
N SER A 9 -5.21 0.31 9.54
CA SER A 9 -4.68 -0.99 9.12
C SER A 9 -4.18 -0.97 7.67
N LEU A 10 -4.90 -0.29 6.76
CA LEU A 10 -4.48 -0.12 5.38
C LEU A 10 -3.24 0.77 5.25
N GLU A 11 -3.15 1.85 6.02
CA GLU A 11 -1.97 2.72 6.04
C GLU A 11 -0.73 1.95 6.55
N LYS A 12 -0.88 1.12 7.58
CA LYS A 12 0.21 0.25 8.06
C LYS A 12 0.66 -0.76 7.01
N LYS A 13 -0.29 -1.40 6.30
CA LYS A 13 0.04 -2.32 5.19
C LYS A 13 0.73 -1.60 4.02
N HIS A 14 0.30 -0.39 3.71
CA HIS A 14 0.91 0.42 2.66
C HIS A 14 2.36 0.79 3.02
N GLY A 15 2.63 1.20 4.26
CA GLY A 15 4.00 1.47 4.72
C GLY A 15 4.90 0.25 4.64
N ALA A 16 4.43 -0.93 5.07
CA ALA A 16 5.21 -2.16 4.98
C ALA A 16 5.57 -2.55 3.52
N LEU A 17 4.63 -2.38 2.58
CA LEU A 17 4.90 -2.61 1.16
C LEU A 17 5.88 -1.60 0.56
N GLU A 18 5.94 -0.39 1.12
CA GLU A 18 6.85 0.66 0.70
C GLU A 18 8.28 0.35 1.15
N GLU A 19 8.47 -0.08 2.40
CA GLU A 19 9.77 -0.56 2.91
C GLU A 19 10.26 -1.81 2.16
N GLU A 20 9.37 -2.75 1.85
CA GLU A 20 9.71 -3.95 1.08
C GLU A 20 10.12 -3.59 -0.35
N LEU A 21 9.40 -2.66 -0.98
CA LEU A 21 9.75 -2.15 -2.30
C LEU A 21 11.10 -1.43 -2.31
N GLU A 22 11.38 -0.57 -1.33
CA GLU A 22 12.69 0.10 -1.21
C GLU A 22 13.82 -0.90 -0.99
N SER A 23 13.61 -1.90 -0.16
CA SER A 23 14.61 -2.97 0.09
C SER A 23 14.93 -3.75 -1.19
N ILE A 24 13.90 -4.07 -1.98
CA ILE A 24 14.07 -4.77 -3.26
C ILE A 24 14.77 -3.87 -4.27
N LEU A 25 14.35 -2.60 -4.40
CA LEU A 25 14.97 -1.62 -5.31
C LEU A 25 16.43 -1.30 -4.94
N ALA A 26 16.80 -1.43 -3.67
CA ALA A 26 18.18 -1.26 -3.21
C ALA A 26 19.07 -2.45 -3.57
N SER A 27 18.50 -3.62 -3.87
CA SER A 27 19.25 -4.79 -4.31
C SER A 27 19.59 -4.67 -5.80
N PRO A 28 20.84 -4.93 -6.25
CA PRO A 28 21.19 -4.84 -7.67
C PRO A 28 20.60 -5.95 -8.56
N SER A 29 20.04 -7.01 -7.96
CA SER A 29 19.34 -8.10 -8.67
C SER A 29 17.83 -8.07 -8.41
N SER A 30 17.22 -6.88 -8.27
CA SER A 30 15.78 -6.79 -8.08
C SER A 30 15.03 -7.43 -9.24
N ASP A 31 14.06 -8.29 -8.94
CA ASP A 31 13.13 -8.79 -9.94
C ASP A 31 12.11 -7.70 -10.30
N ASP A 32 12.18 -7.21 -11.55
CA ASP A 32 11.21 -6.24 -12.10
C ASP A 32 9.76 -6.72 -11.95
N HIS A 33 9.55 -8.05 -11.98
CA HIS A 33 8.23 -8.64 -11.79
C HIS A 33 7.71 -8.42 -10.36
N GLU A 34 8.56 -8.63 -9.34
CA GLU A 34 8.22 -8.39 -7.94
C GLU A 34 7.98 -6.90 -7.69
N ILE A 35 8.82 -6.02 -8.25
CA ILE A 35 8.63 -4.57 -8.18
C ILE A 35 7.27 -4.16 -8.78
N ALA A 36 6.89 -4.71 -9.93
CA ALA A 36 5.62 -4.42 -10.58
C ALA A 36 4.41 -4.91 -9.76
N GLU A 37 4.50 -6.11 -9.19
CA GLU A 37 3.52 -6.67 -8.24
C GLU A 37 3.34 -5.76 -7.02
N LEU A 38 4.42 -5.36 -6.37
CA LEU A 38 4.42 -4.50 -5.19
C LEU A 38 3.82 -3.12 -5.48
N LYS A 39 4.24 -2.49 -6.58
CA LYS A 39 3.66 -1.22 -7.04
C LYS A 39 2.15 -1.35 -7.31
N ARG A 40 1.69 -2.45 -7.92
CA ARG A 40 0.25 -2.71 -8.13
C ARG A 40 -0.51 -2.85 -6.81
N ARG A 41 0.03 -3.60 -5.85
CA ARG A 41 -0.57 -3.77 -4.51
C ARG A 41 -0.64 -2.43 -3.76
N LYS A 42 0.44 -1.65 -3.81
CA LYS A 42 0.51 -0.30 -3.25
C LYS A 42 -0.57 0.62 -3.85
N LEU A 43 -0.73 0.59 -5.18
CA LEU A 43 -1.75 1.39 -5.87
C LEU A 43 -3.17 1.00 -5.41
N ARG A 44 -3.46 -0.30 -5.30
CA ARG A 44 -4.77 -0.79 -4.83
C ARG A 44 -5.08 -0.36 -3.40
N LEU A 45 -4.10 -0.44 -2.49
CA LEU A 45 -4.30 0.03 -1.10
C LEU A 45 -4.56 1.54 -1.05
N LYS A 46 -3.85 2.31 -1.88
CA LYS A 46 -4.09 3.75 -2.00
C LYS A 46 -5.50 4.06 -2.51
N ASP A 47 -5.96 3.33 -3.54
CA ASP A 47 -7.32 3.47 -4.06
C ASP A 47 -8.38 3.10 -3.02
N GLU A 48 -8.18 2.01 -2.29
CA GLU A 48 -9.07 1.59 -1.20
C GLU A 48 -9.12 2.66 -0.10
N LEU A 49 -7.96 3.19 0.32
CA LEU A 49 -7.86 4.29 1.26
C LEU A 49 -8.59 5.54 0.79
N GLN A 50 -8.41 5.93 -0.48
CA GLN A 50 -9.10 7.09 -1.04
C GLN A 50 -10.62 6.89 -1.06
N ARG A 51 -11.09 5.70 -1.44
CA ARG A 51 -12.53 5.37 -1.41
C ARG A 51 -13.09 5.46 0.00
N LEU A 52 -12.42 4.84 0.98
CA LEU A 52 -12.85 4.87 2.37
C LEU A 52 -12.85 6.29 2.96
N LYS A 53 -11.79 7.06 2.69
CA LYS A 53 -11.70 8.47 3.10
C LYS A 53 -12.80 9.32 2.46
N SER A 54 -13.17 9.03 1.20
CA SER A 54 -14.28 9.70 0.52
C SER A 54 -15.64 9.33 1.12
N THR A 55 -15.86 8.05 1.46
CA THR A 55 -17.11 7.57 2.06
C THR A 55 -17.33 8.12 3.46
N THR A 56 -16.28 8.26 4.28
CA THR A 56 -16.39 8.81 5.64
C THR A 56 -16.72 10.32 5.69
N ARG A 57 -16.56 11.04 4.57
CA ARG A 57 -16.72 12.50 4.53
C ARG A 57 -18.14 12.97 4.20
N HIS A 58 -19.11 12.05 4.09
CA HIS A 58 -20.52 12.31 3.78
C HIS A 58 -21.43 12.20 5.00
#